data_AF-A0A820FMF9-F1
#
_entry.id   AF-A0A820FMF9-F1
#
_cell.length_a   1.000
_cell.length_b   1.000
_cell.length_c   1.000
_cell.angle_alpha   90.00
_cell.angle_beta   90.00
_cell.angle_gamma   90.00
#
_symmetry.space_group_name_H-M   'P 1'
#
loop_
_entity.id
_entity.type
_entity.pdbx_description
1 polymer ?
#
loop_
_entity_poly.entity_id
_entity_poly.type
_entity_poly.pdbx_seq_one_letter_code
_entity_poly.pdbx_strand_id
1 'polypeptide(L)'
;MAPTFSSILDHLDKLAVIAGGFFAGTALYITIGEVPAMRAFGLDEHWRFFPYMYERAAVSQIIFTSIAGVSGVLHGTRIIRAPYHRNLWIAAGTIFLGMIPYTVICMLPTNKLIIEDNKSVQSGSENNL
;
A
#
# COMPACT_ATOMS: atom_id res chain seq x y z
N MET A 1 -10.11 14.31 -27.88
CA MET A 1 -11.48 13.93 -27.49
C MET A 1 -11.38 13.38 -26.07
N ALA A 2 -11.82 14.13 -25.06
CA ALA A 2 -11.68 13.72 -23.66
C ALA A 2 -12.54 12.46 -23.40
N PRO A 3 -12.06 11.47 -22.64
CA PRO A 3 -12.89 10.33 -22.27
C PRO A 3 -14.13 10.85 -21.55
N THR A 4 -15.31 10.44 -22.02
CA THR A 4 -16.56 10.78 -21.34
C THR A 4 -16.58 10.04 -20.01
N PHE A 5 -17.26 10.62 -19.01
CA PHE A 5 -17.40 10.01 -17.69
C PHE A 5 -17.90 8.56 -17.78
N SER A 6 -18.80 8.24 -18.73
CA SER A 6 -19.29 6.87 -18.91
C SER A 6 -18.19 5.88 -19.34
N SER A 7 -17.24 6.29 -20.19
CA SER A 7 -16.15 5.39 -20.60
C SER A 7 -15.23 5.00 -19.43
N ILE A 8 -14.99 5.91 -18.48
CA ILE A 8 -14.23 5.61 -17.26
C ILE A 8 -14.99 4.61 -16.39
N LEU A 9 -16.29 4.82 -16.28
CA LEU A 9 -17.19 3.98 -15.49
C LEU A 9 -17.27 2.53 -15.99
N ASP A 10 -17.11 2.32 -17.30
CA ASP A 10 -17.14 0.99 -17.93
C ASP A 10 -15.87 0.16 -17.68
N HIS A 11 -14.77 0.79 -17.24
CA HIS A 11 -13.45 0.15 -17.11
C HIS A 11 -12.96 0.04 -15.65
N LEU A 12 -13.86 0.25 -14.68
CA LEU A 12 -13.52 0.19 -13.25
C LEU A 12 -13.03 -1.19 -12.79
N ASP A 13 -13.51 -2.26 -13.42
CA ASP A 13 -13.05 -3.63 -13.18
C ASP A 13 -11.56 -3.77 -13.47
N LYS A 14 -11.11 -3.31 -14.64
CA LYS A 14 -9.71 -3.35 -15.06
C LYS A 14 -8.84 -2.48 -14.17
N LEU A 15 -9.30 -1.27 -13.84
CA LEU A 15 -8.57 -0.38 -12.93
C LEU A 15 -8.40 -1.01 -11.54
N ALA A 16 -9.46 -1.62 -11.00
CA ALA A 16 -9.42 -2.29 -9.71
C ALA A 16 -8.41 -3.45 -9.72
N VAL A 17 -8.43 -4.29 -10.77
CA VAL A 17 -7.52 -5.44 -10.89
C VAL A 17 -6.07 -5.01 -11.08
N ILE A 18 -5.82 -4.03 -11.94
CA ILE A 18 -4.46 -3.53 -12.19
C ILE A 18 -3.88 -2.88 -10.92
N ALA A 19 -4.64 -1.99 -10.27
CA ALA A 19 -4.20 -1.35 -9.04
C ALA A 19 -4.00 -2.37 -7.91
N GLY A 20 -4.93 -3.32 -7.75
CA GLY A 20 -4.80 -4.41 -6.77
C GLY A 20 -3.59 -5.31 -7.05
N GLY A 21 -3.28 -5.56 -8.33
CA GLY A 21 -2.08 -6.29 -8.75
C GLY A 21 -0.79 -5.54 -8.41
N PHE A 22 -0.72 -4.23 -8.65
CA PHE A 22 0.43 -3.42 -8.25
C PHE A 22 0.61 -3.35 -6.73
N PHE A 23 -0.48 -3.20 -5.98
CA PHE A 23 -0.48 -3.28 -4.52
C PHE A 23 0.12 -4.62 -4.05
N ALA A 24 -0.43 -5.73 -4.55
CA ALA A 24 -0.03 -7.07 -4.16
C ALA A 24 1.42 -7.39 -4.59
N GLY A 25 1.81 -7.02 -5.81
CA GLY A 25 3.15 -7.21 -6.33
C GLY A 25 4.20 -6.43 -5.52
N THR A 26 3.91 -5.19 -5.17
CA THR A 26 4.79 -4.37 -4.32
C THR A 26 4.91 -4.98 -2.92
N ALA A 27 3.80 -5.41 -2.31
CA ALA A 27 3.80 -6.05 -1.00
C ALA A 27 4.61 -7.37 -1.01
N LEU A 28 4.49 -8.15 -2.09
CA LEU A 28 5.22 -9.39 -2.27
C LEU A 28 6.73 -9.15 -2.41
N TYR A 29 7.12 -8.16 -3.23
CA TYR A 29 8.52 -7.77 -3.40
C TYR A 29 9.17 -7.35 -2.08
N ILE A 30 8.50 -6.48 -1.31
CA ILE A 30 9.00 -6.01 -0.01
C ILE A 30 9.18 -7.20 0.94
N THR A 31 8.20 -8.11 0.99
CA THR A 31 8.20 -9.23 1.94
C THR A 31 9.26 -10.28 1.64
N ILE A 32 9.43 -10.63 0.35
CA ILE A 32 10.26 -11.78 -0.05
C ILE A 32 11.66 -11.34 -0.52
N GLY A 33 11.76 -10.21 -1.20
CA GLY A 33 13.03 -9.72 -1.74
C GLY A 33 13.71 -8.76 -0.78
N GLU A 34 13.03 -7.66 -0.49
CA GLU A 34 13.67 -6.51 0.16
C GLU A 34 14.00 -6.76 1.62
N VAL A 35 13.00 -7.12 2.46
CA VAL A 35 13.20 -7.34 3.89
C VAL A 35 14.26 -8.44 4.18
N PRO A 36 14.24 -9.60 3.49
CA PRO A 36 15.28 -10.62 3.70
C PRO A 36 16.67 -10.17 3.24
N ALA A 37 16.78 -9.45 2.13
CA ALA A 37 18.06 -8.91 1.67
C ALA A 37 18.63 -7.91 2.69
N MET A 38 17.81 -7.00 3.21
CA MET A 38 18.24 -6.02 4.22
C MET A 38 18.71 -6.70 5.51
N ARG A 39 18.04 -7.77 5.94
CA ARG A 39 18.48 -8.57 7.10
C ARG A 39 19.83 -9.24 6.89
N ALA A 40 20.17 -9.60 5.64
CA ALA A 40 21.46 -10.22 5.32
C ALA A 40 22.62 -9.21 5.31
N PHE A 41 22.37 -7.94 4.99
CA PHE A 41 23.41 -6.89 4.97
C PHE A 41 23.82 -6.41 6.36
N GLY A 42 22.94 -6.50 7.36
CA GLY A 42 23.22 -6.06 8.72
C GLY A 42 22.16 -5.09 9.24
N LEU A 43 22.17 -4.89 10.56
CA LEU A 43 21.18 -4.06 11.23
C LEU A 43 21.37 -2.57 10.88
N ASP A 44 22.62 -2.10 10.78
CA ASP A 44 22.95 -0.69 10.55
C ASP A 44 22.51 -0.21 9.15
N GLU A 45 22.76 -1.01 8.12
CA GLU A 45 22.29 -0.75 6.75
C GLU A 45 20.77 -0.80 6.66
N HIS A 46 20.14 -1.74 7.39
CA HIS A 46 18.68 -1.83 7.46
C HIS A 46 18.05 -0.57 8.05
N TRP A 47 18.60 -0.06 9.15
CA TRP A 47 18.17 1.20 9.74
C TRP A 47 18.36 2.34 8.73
N ARG A 48 19.54 2.50 8.14
CA ARG A 48 19.78 3.62 7.23
C ARG A 48 18.85 3.66 6.02
N PHE A 49 18.47 2.50 5.49
CA PHE A 49 17.61 2.40 4.31
C PHE A 49 16.10 2.51 4.64
N PHE A 50 15.68 2.02 5.80
CA PHE A 50 14.26 1.90 6.17
C PHE A 50 13.43 3.18 5.97
N PRO A 51 13.88 4.38 6.39
CA PRO A 51 13.08 5.61 6.20
C PRO A 51 12.79 5.93 4.73
N TYR A 52 13.80 5.80 3.85
CA TYR A 52 13.68 6.11 2.43
C TYR A 52 12.74 5.13 1.71
N MET A 53 12.85 3.86 2.07
CA MET A 53 12.02 2.79 1.55
C MET A 53 10.57 2.93 2.04
N TYR A 54 10.39 3.16 3.34
CA TYR A 54 9.07 3.28 3.96
C TYR A 54 8.27 4.44 3.36
N GLU A 55 8.88 5.60 3.14
CA GLU A 55 8.20 6.76 2.54
C GLU A 55 7.64 6.42 1.14
N ARG A 56 8.46 5.80 0.29
CA ARG A 56 8.07 5.42 -1.08
C ARG A 56 7.04 4.29 -1.09
N ALA A 57 7.21 3.29 -0.23
CA ALA A 57 6.27 2.19 -0.07
C ALA A 57 4.92 2.71 0.45
N ALA A 58 4.89 3.57 1.46
CA ALA A 58 3.66 4.12 2.01
C ALA A 58 2.87 4.91 0.96
N VAL A 59 3.53 5.80 0.22
CA VAL A 59 2.87 6.59 -0.84
C VAL A 59 2.28 5.70 -1.93
N SER A 60 3.09 4.77 -2.47
CA SER A 60 2.62 3.87 -3.53
C SER A 60 1.46 2.98 -3.07
N GLN A 61 1.56 2.41 -1.87
CA GLN A 61 0.53 1.53 -1.31
C GLN A 61 -0.77 2.28 -1.05
N ILE A 62 -0.75 3.51 -0.54
CA ILE A 62 -1.96 4.32 -0.34
C ILE A 62 -2.66 4.62 -1.67
N ILE A 63 -1.89 4.96 -2.71
CA ILE A 63 -2.45 5.27 -4.04
C ILE A 63 -3.12 4.02 -4.63
N PHE A 64 -2.43 2.89 -4.68
CA PHE A 64 -2.98 1.66 -5.28
C PHE A 64 -4.16 1.11 -4.47
N THR A 65 -4.08 1.15 -3.14
CA THR A 65 -5.18 0.76 -2.24
C THR A 65 -6.42 1.59 -2.49
N SER A 66 -6.27 2.91 -2.61
CA SER A 66 -7.39 3.82 -2.83
C SER A 66 -8.04 3.59 -4.19
N ILE A 67 -7.24 3.43 -5.25
CA ILE A 67 -7.74 3.18 -6.60
C ILE A 67 -8.45 1.82 -6.67
N ALA A 68 -7.84 0.77 -6.11
CA ALA A 68 -8.42 -0.58 -6.09
C ALA A 68 -9.72 -0.62 -5.27
N GLY A 69 -9.71 0.02 -4.09
CA GLY A 69 -10.85 0.09 -3.18
C GLY A 69 -12.05 0.81 -3.79
N VAL A 70 -11.85 2.05 -4.23
CA VAL A 70 -12.93 2.87 -4.82
C VAL A 70 -13.47 2.24 -6.10
N SER A 71 -12.59 1.78 -6.99
CA SER A 71 -13.01 1.17 -8.27
C SER A 71 -13.75 -0.15 -8.05
N GLY A 72 -13.30 -0.99 -7.12
CA GLY A 72 -13.94 -2.26 -6.80
C GLY A 72 -15.34 -2.09 -6.19
N VAL A 73 -15.51 -1.18 -5.23
CA VAL A 73 -16.84 -0.88 -4.65
C VAL A 73 -17.77 -0.31 -5.71
N LEU A 74 -17.32 0.70 -6.48
CA LEU A 74 -18.14 1.33 -7.52
C LEU A 74 -18.55 0.34 -8.61
N HIS A 75 -17.63 -0.52 -9.06
CA HIS A 75 -17.95 -1.57 -10.02
C HIS A 75 -19.00 -2.54 -9.44
N GLY A 76 -18.80 -3.02 -8.20
CA GLY A 76 -19.73 -3.92 -7.53
C GLY A 76 -21.15 -3.37 -7.43
N THR A 77 -21.33 -2.09 -7.06
CA THR A 77 -22.66 -1.46 -6.93
C THR A 77 -23.48 -1.44 -8.22
N ARG A 78 -22.84 -1.60 -9.39
CA ARG A 78 -23.50 -1.62 -10.70
C ARG A 78 -23.94 -3.00 -11.14
N ILE A 79 -23.49 -4.05 -10.46
CA ILE A 79 -23.82 -5.43 -10.79
C ILE A 79 -25.19 -5.77 -10.19
N ILE A 80 -26.24 -5.74 -11.02
CA ILE A 80 -27.62 -6.00 -10.59
C ILE A 80 -27.95 -7.50 -10.65
N ARG A 81 -27.59 -8.17 -11.76
CA ARG A 81 -28.05 -9.54 -12.09
C ARG A 81 -27.20 -10.68 -11.52
N ALA A 82 -26.10 -10.36 -10.84
CA ALA A 82 -25.13 -11.34 -10.35
C ALA A 82 -24.75 -11.03 -8.89
N PRO A 83 -25.60 -11.39 -7.91
CA PRO A 83 -25.44 -10.96 -6.53
C PRO A 83 -24.17 -11.49 -5.86
N TYR A 84 -23.74 -12.71 -6.19
CA TYR A 84 -22.49 -13.28 -5.66
C TYR A 84 -21.27 -12.48 -6.13
N HIS A 85 -21.17 -12.21 -7.43
CA HIS A 85 -20.09 -11.41 -8.00
C HIS A 85 -20.07 -9.98 -7.46
N ARG A 86 -21.25 -9.35 -7.35
CA ARG A 86 -21.39 -8.03 -6.70
C ARG A 86 -20.77 -8.04 -5.30
N ASN A 87 -21.15 -9.02 -4.47
CA ASN A 87 -20.72 -9.07 -3.08
C ASN A 87 -19.20 -9.27 -2.99
N LEU A 88 -18.59 -10.07 -3.87
CA LEU A 88 -17.14 -10.22 -3.94
C LEU A 88 -16.43 -8.91 -4.28
N TRP A 89 -16.92 -8.16 -5.27
CA TRP A 89 -16.34 -6.87 -5.66
C TRP A 89 -16.43 -5.83 -4.56
N ILE A 90 -17.60 -5.73 -3.92
CA ILE A 90 -17.80 -4.82 -2.79
C ILE A 90 -16.91 -5.24 -1.61
N ALA A 91 -16.88 -6.52 -1.25
CA ALA A 91 -16.06 -7.02 -0.16
C ALA A 91 -14.57 -6.74 -0.40
N ALA A 92 -14.05 -7.07 -1.58
CA ALA A 92 -12.66 -6.79 -1.94
C ALA A 92 -12.35 -5.29 -1.88
N GLY A 93 -13.19 -4.45 -2.50
CA GLY A 93 -13.01 -3.01 -2.49
C GLY A 93 -13.06 -2.41 -1.08
N THR A 94 -13.99 -2.89 -0.24
CA THR A 94 -14.07 -2.47 1.17
C THR A 94 -12.86 -2.91 1.99
N ILE A 95 -12.30 -4.10 1.75
CA ILE A 95 -11.07 -4.56 2.42
C ILE A 95 -9.90 -3.63 2.07
N PHE A 96 -9.72 -3.27 0.79
CA PHE A 96 -8.71 -2.29 0.39
C PHE A 96 -8.93 -0.95 1.10
N LEU A 97 -10.14 -0.40 1.09
CA LEU A 97 -10.41 0.85 1.80
C LEU A 97 -10.17 0.74 3.31
N GLY A 98 -10.46 -0.41 3.91
CA GLY A 98 -10.21 -0.72 5.31
C GLY A 98 -8.73 -0.80 5.69
N MET A 99 -7.83 -1.05 4.72
CA MET A 99 -6.39 -1.00 4.97
C MET A 99 -5.90 0.41 5.29
N ILE A 100 -6.54 1.46 4.78
CA ILE A 100 -6.14 2.85 5.03
C ILE A 100 -6.26 3.21 6.52
N PRO A 101 -7.43 3.07 7.18
CA PRO A 101 -7.53 3.37 8.61
C PRO A 101 -6.67 2.42 9.45
N TYR A 102 -6.54 1.14 9.08
CA TYR A 102 -5.63 0.22 9.75
C TYR A 102 -4.18 0.72 9.69
N THR A 103 -3.72 1.18 8.53
CA THR A 103 -2.36 1.70 8.36
C THR A 103 -2.13 2.96 9.18
N VAL A 104 -3.10 3.88 9.20
CA VAL A 104 -2.98 5.13 9.96
C VAL A 104 -3.00 4.89 11.46
N ILE A 105 -3.86 3.98 11.95
CA ILE A 105 -4.05 3.76 13.39
C ILE A 105 -2.97 2.84 13.95
N CYS A 106 -2.62 1.76 13.24
CA CYS A 106 -1.73 0.72 13.76
C CYS A 106 -0.30 0.86 13.26
N MET A 107 -0.09 1.07 11.96
CA MET A 107 1.25 1.03 11.36
C MET A 107 2.01 2.36 11.52
N LEU A 108 1.34 3.48 11.27
CA LEU A 108 1.96 4.81 11.33
C LEU A 108 2.63 5.13 12.69
N PRO A 109 2.03 4.86 13.87
CA PRO A 109 2.71 5.13 15.13
C PRO A 109 3.96 4.26 15.31
N THR A 110 3.86 2.97 14.98
CA THR A 110 5.00 2.05 15.04
C THR A 110 6.14 2.52 14.13
N ASN A 111 5.83 2.93 12.91
CA ASN A 111 6.86 3.38 11.97
C ASN A 111 7.50 4.71 12.37
N LYS A 112 6.75 5.61 13.03
CA LYS A 112 7.33 6.84 13.61
C LYS A 112 8.33 6.52 14.71
N LEU A 113 7.99 5.60 15.62
CA LEU A 113 8.89 5.17 16.69
C LEU A 113 10.19 4.58 16.12
N ILE A 114 10.10 3.73 15.09
CA ILE A 114 11.26 3.13 14.40
C ILE A 114 12.14 4.22 13.76
N ILE A 115 11.56 5.22 13.11
CA ILE A 115 12.31 6.31 12.47
C ILE A 115 12.97 7.24 13.51
N GLU A 116 12.31 7.50 14.63
CA GLU A 116 12.86 8.31 15.74
C GLU A 116 14.03 7.60 16.42
N ASP A 117 13.89 6.31 16.71
CA ASP A 117 14.94 5.48 17.31
C ASP A 117 16.21 5.47 16.44
N ASN A 118 16.03 5.26 15.13
CA ASN A 118 17.09 5.31 14.14
C ASN A 118 17.90 6.63 14.14
N LYS A 119 17.22 7.78 14.18
CA LYS A 119 17.89 9.09 14.26
C LYS A 119 18.71 9.24 15.53
N SER A 120 18.24 8.69 16.64
CA SER A 120 18.96 8.75 17.92
C SER A 120 20.25 7.93 17.87
N VAL A 121 20.21 6.72 17.30
CA VAL A 121 21.39 5.86 17.08
C VAL A 121 22.42 6.54 16.18
N GLN A 122 21.98 7.14 15.08
CA GLN A 122 22.88 7.87 14.18
C GLN A 122 23.57 9.05 14.87
N SER A 123 22.84 9.84 15.67
CA SER A 123 23.41 10.99 16.39
C SER A 123 24.43 10.59 17.47
N GLY A 124 24.23 9.44 18.13
CA GLY A 124 25.20 8.89 19.07
C GLY A 124 26.49 8.40 18.39
N SER A 125 26.41 7.89 17.16
CA SER A 125 27.60 7.47 16.40
C SER A 125 28.46 8.66 15.95
N GLU A 126 27.85 9.79 15.59
CA GLU A 126 28.57 11.00 15.15
C GLU A 126 29.26 11.74 16.30
N ASN A 127 28.70 11.70 17.51
CA ASN A 127 29.27 12.36 18.70
C ASN A 127 30.42 11.57 19.37
N ASN A 128 30.70 10.34 18.92
CA ASN A 128 31.77 9.48 19.44
C ASN A 128 32.99 9.38 18.49
N LEU A 129 33.04 10.24 17.46
CA LEU A 129 34.16 10.45 16.53
C LEU A 129 34.80 11.82 16.77
#